data_AF-A0AA38LB92-F1
#
_entry.id   AF-A0AA38LB92-F1
#
_cell.length_a   1.000
_cell.length_b   1.000
_cell.length_c   1.000
_cell.angle_alpha   90.00
_cell.angle_beta   90.00
_cell.angle_gamma   90.00
#
_symmetry.space_group_name_H-M   'P 1'
#
loop_
_entity.id
_entity.type
_entity.pdbx_description
1 polymer ?
#
loop_
_entity_poly.entity_id
_entity_poly.type
_entity_poly.pdbx_seq_one_letter_code
_entity_poly.pdbx_strand_id
1 'polypeptide(L)'
;NCLRYKMAFPSNEVSESTQTFVSESRAQEIPELLKYHEDRYDGVVVEIENEQQQYNDAARFTSSLKASLSQWTRQGKKGVWIKVPIEQAKLLPALIQEGFWYHHAEASYVMLAYWIPSKSRPACTIPANASHQVGIAAFVFNAQGEVLVVQEKYGPYKDSGLWKMPTGRIEQGECINKGAVREVKEETGIDTEFLEVLGFRDGHNAAFGKSDLLFVCMLKSLSSEILIEDTEISAAKWMAMEEFVAQPKNQQSKLLKDMVDVCVARFEGRYKGFSPIFHIPTNSTKPRSVFYCNALADSKAELE
;
A
#
# COMPACT_ATOMS: atom_id res chain seq x y z
N ASN A 1 8.73 -15.02 20.15
CA ASN A 1 9.89 -15.07 19.22
C ASN A 1 9.74 -14.00 18.15
N CYS A 2 10.26 -12.81 18.44
CA CYS A 2 10.22 -11.65 17.54
C CYS A 2 11.46 -11.71 16.64
N LEU A 3 11.31 -12.20 15.40
CA LEU A 3 12.40 -12.27 14.43
C LEU A 3 12.71 -10.85 13.92
N ARG A 4 13.70 -10.19 14.56
CA ARG A 4 14.33 -8.99 14.01
C ARG A 4 15.18 -9.39 12.81
N TYR A 5 14.70 -9.12 11.60
CA TYR A 5 15.56 -9.13 10.42
C TYR A 5 16.62 -8.04 10.57
N LYS A 6 17.88 -8.43 10.83
CA LYS A 6 19.03 -7.55 10.66
C LYS A 6 19.29 -7.43 9.16
N MET A 7 18.94 -6.31 8.54
CA MET A 7 19.57 -5.94 7.27
C MET A 7 21.05 -5.64 7.58
N ALA A 8 21.96 -6.33 6.89
CA ALA A 8 23.37 -6.00 6.92
C ALA A 8 23.59 -4.79 5.99
N PHE A 9 24.04 -3.67 6.56
CA PHE A 9 24.44 -2.49 5.80
C PHE A 9 25.95 -2.55 5.55
N PRO A 10 26.44 -2.14 4.37
CA PRO A 10 27.87 -2.06 4.11
C PRO A 10 28.52 -0.99 5.00
N SER A 11 29.56 -1.38 5.73
CA SER A 11 30.46 -0.48 6.45
C SER A 11 31.61 -0.07 5.53
N ASN A 12 31.70 1.21 5.18
CA ASN A 12 32.89 1.74 4.50
C ASN A 12 33.93 2.17 5.54
N GLU A 13 35.06 1.47 5.58
CA GLU A 13 36.30 1.94 6.21
C GLU A 13 36.93 3.04 5.34
N VAL A 14 37.34 4.13 5.98
CA VAL A 14 38.02 5.26 5.34
C VAL A 14 39.51 4.96 5.27
N SER A 15 40.08 4.89 4.07
CA SER A 15 41.53 4.87 3.88
C SER A 15 42.07 6.28 3.69
N GLU A 16 43.01 6.68 4.53
CA GLU A 16 43.76 7.93 4.39
C GLU A 16 44.80 7.80 3.27
N SER A 17 44.75 8.71 2.30
CA SER A 17 45.92 8.99 1.45
C SER A 17 46.16 10.50 1.42
N THR A 18 47.35 10.87 1.88
CA THR A 18 47.89 12.23 1.91
C THR A 18 48.20 12.71 0.49
N GLN A 19 47.57 13.81 0.07
CA GLN A 19 48.02 14.62 -1.06
C GLN A 19 48.16 16.09 -0.66
N THR A 20 49.23 16.66 -1.19
CA THR A 20 49.86 17.94 -0.90
C THR A 20 48.99 19.14 -1.28
N PHE A 21 48.88 20.11 -0.37
CA PHE A 21 48.10 21.34 -0.55
C PHE A 21 48.81 22.32 -1.49
N VAL A 22 48.11 22.74 -2.55
CA VAL A 22 48.35 24.03 -3.22
C VAL A 22 47.16 24.93 -2.88
N SER A 23 47.45 26.06 -2.24
CA SER A 23 46.46 27.01 -1.73
C SER A 23 45.99 27.96 -2.83
N GLU A 24 44.73 27.85 -3.22
CA GLU A 24 44.00 28.94 -3.87
C GLU A 24 42.84 29.37 -2.96
N SER A 25 42.92 30.61 -2.47
CA SER A 25 41.91 31.22 -1.62
C SER A 25 40.67 31.57 -2.45
N ARG A 26 39.69 30.67 -2.50
CA ARG A 26 38.29 31.03 -2.74
C ARG A 26 37.64 31.28 -1.39
N ALA A 27 37.07 32.46 -1.19
CA ALA A 27 36.19 32.73 -0.06
C ALA A 27 35.10 31.64 -0.03
N GLN A 28 35.09 30.81 1.00
CA GLN A 28 34.06 29.79 1.19
C GLN A 28 32.77 30.51 1.56
N GLU A 29 31.90 30.73 0.57
CA GLU A 29 30.49 31.06 0.84
C GLU A 29 29.93 29.97 1.76
N ILE A 30 29.37 30.39 2.90
CA ILE A 30 28.75 29.47 3.85
C ILE A 30 27.59 28.79 3.12
N PRO A 31 27.58 27.45 2.99
CA PRO A 31 26.52 26.76 2.26
C PRO A 31 25.17 27.03 2.92
N GLU A 32 24.20 27.43 2.12
CA GLU A 32 22.81 27.56 2.56
C GLU A 32 22.28 26.19 3.00
N LEU A 33 21.51 26.14 4.08
CA LEU A 33 20.95 24.90 4.60
C LEU A 33 19.69 24.53 3.83
N LEU A 34 19.45 23.22 3.67
CA LEU A 34 18.23 22.72 3.06
C LEU A 34 17.02 23.10 3.92
N LYS A 35 15.99 23.65 3.28
CA LYS A 35 14.70 23.92 3.94
C LYS A 35 14.04 22.58 4.31
N TYR A 36 13.53 22.49 5.52
CA TYR A 36 12.91 21.27 6.02
C TYR A 36 11.77 21.57 7.01
N HIS A 37 10.94 20.57 7.24
CA HIS A 37 10.03 20.51 8.39
C HIS A 37 10.31 19.25 9.21
N GLU A 38 9.85 19.25 10.46
CA GLU A 38 10.08 18.13 11.38
C GLU A 38 8.88 17.21 11.44
N ASP A 39 9.13 15.90 11.51
CA ASP A 39 8.10 14.92 11.84
C ASP A 39 7.92 14.78 13.36
N ARG A 40 6.96 13.94 13.79
CA ARG A 40 6.63 13.75 15.22
C ARG A 40 7.66 12.91 15.98
N TYR A 41 8.72 12.44 15.33
CA TYR A 41 9.68 11.47 15.83
C TYR A 41 11.12 11.99 15.80
N ASP A 42 11.31 13.32 15.78
CA ASP A 42 12.61 13.99 15.61
C ASP A 42 13.28 13.69 14.26
N GLY A 43 12.49 13.36 13.23
CA GLY A 43 12.93 13.25 11.86
C GLY A 43 12.83 14.59 11.12
N VAL A 44 13.52 14.64 9.99
CA VAL A 44 13.62 15.80 9.09
C VAL A 44 13.02 15.41 7.75
N VAL A 45 12.18 16.27 7.18
CA VAL A 45 11.59 16.08 5.85
C VAL A 45 11.94 17.27 4.97
N VAL A 46 12.64 17.00 3.88
CA VAL A 46 13.00 17.96 2.83
C VAL A 46 12.16 17.66 1.60
N GLU A 47 11.49 18.69 1.08
CA GLU A 47 10.80 18.63 -0.20
C GLU A 47 11.57 19.47 -1.21
N ILE A 48 12.10 18.82 -2.24
CA ILE A 48 12.81 19.52 -3.32
C ILE A 48 11.76 20.17 -4.23
N GLU A 49 11.84 21.48 -4.37
CA GLU A 49 10.98 22.28 -5.24
C GLU A 49 11.71 22.64 -6.54
N ASN A 50 11.02 22.56 -7.67
CA ASN A 50 11.62 22.75 -9.00
C ASN A 50 12.19 24.15 -9.25
N GLU A 51 11.69 25.17 -8.55
CA GLU A 51 12.02 26.57 -8.80
C GLU A 51 13.25 27.06 -8.02
N GLN A 52 13.78 26.26 -7.10
CA GLN A 52 14.87 26.69 -6.22
C GLN A 52 16.23 26.60 -6.93
N GLN A 53 16.85 27.76 -7.13
CA GLN A 53 18.14 27.90 -7.84
C GLN A 53 19.27 27.05 -7.21
N GLN A 54 19.24 26.81 -5.90
CA GLN A 54 20.22 25.97 -5.20
C GLN A 54 20.26 24.51 -5.69
N TYR A 55 19.23 24.05 -6.38
CA TYR A 55 19.12 22.69 -6.91
C TYR A 55 19.53 22.59 -8.39
N ASN A 56 19.86 23.72 -9.03
CA ASN A 56 20.32 23.73 -10.41
C ASN A 56 21.79 23.34 -10.57
N ASP A 57 22.56 23.39 -9.49
CA ASP A 57 23.97 23.02 -9.43
C ASP A 57 24.17 21.88 -8.41
N ALA A 58 24.57 20.72 -8.90
CA ALA A 58 24.79 19.52 -8.08
C ALA A 58 25.90 19.72 -7.02
N ALA A 59 26.93 20.53 -7.29
CA ALA A 59 28.02 20.78 -6.34
C ALA A 59 27.56 21.68 -5.18
N ARG A 60 26.76 22.71 -5.47
CA ARG A 60 26.12 23.55 -4.46
C ARG A 60 25.13 22.76 -3.62
N PHE A 61 24.30 21.93 -4.25
CA PHE A 61 23.39 21.04 -3.54
C PHE A 61 24.14 20.08 -2.60
N THR A 62 25.21 19.45 -3.07
CA THR A 62 26.03 18.54 -2.24
C THR A 62 26.63 19.25 -1.03
N SER A 63 27.11 20.48 -1.21
CA SER A 63 27.66 21.28 -0.11
C SER A 63 26.59 21.63 0.93
N SER A 64 25.39 22.01 0.47
CA SER A 64 24.22 22.32 1.29
C SER A 64 23.72 21.09 2.04
N LEU A 65 23.68 19.92 1.38
CA LEU A 65 23.32 18.63 1.96
C LEU A 65 24.27 18.25 3.11
N LYS A 66 25.59 18.33 2.89
CA LYS A 66 26.60 18.01 3.92
C LYS A 66 26.51 18.93 5.14
N ALA A 67 26.33 20.23 4.90
CA ALA A 67 26.14 21.21 5.97
C ALA A 67 24.86 20.91 6.79
N SER A 68 23.78 20.57 6.09
CA SER A 68 22.48 20.22 6.70
C SER A 68 22.56 18.94 7.52
N LEU A 69 23.15 17.86 6.98
CA LEU A 69 23.40 16.61 7.71
C LEU A 69 24.23 16.84 8.98
N SER A 70 25.28 17.67 8.90
CA SER A 70 26.11 18.03 10.05
C SER A 70 25.33 18.77 11.12
N GLN A 71 24.45 19.70 10.73
CA GLN A 71 23.57 20.41 11.66
C GLN A 71 22.56 19.46 12.32
N TRP A 72 21.85 18.66 11.53
CA TRP A 72 20.83 17.74 12.05
C TRP A 72 21.43 16.70 12.99
N THR A 73 22.67 16.27 12.71
CA THR A 73 23.44 15.39 13.62
C THR A 73 23.68 16.06 14.97
N ARG A 74 24.14 17.33 15.01
CA ARG A 74 24.33 18.09 16.26
C ARG A 74 23.02 18.34 17.02
N GLN A 75 21.92 18.48 16.29
CA GLN A 75 20.58 18.66 16.86
C GLN A 75 19.96 17.35 17.37
N GLY A 76 20.63 16.21 17.19
CA GLY A 76 20.13 14.91 17.64
C GLY A 76 18.96 14.36 16.83
N LYS A 77 18.76 14.86 15.60
CA LYS A 77 17.76 14.35 14.65
C LYS A 77 18.02 12.89 14.29
N LYS A 78 16.99 12.23 13.78
CA LYS A 78 16.99 10.79 13.51
C LYS A 78 16.94 10.49 12.02
N GLY A 79 15.75 10.21 11.50
CA GLY A 79 15.53 9.95 10.08
C GLY A 79 15.52 11.24 9.28
N VAL A 80 16.14 11.22 8.10
CA VAL A 80 16.08 12.29 7.12
C VAL A 80 15.37 11.74 5.89
N TRP A 81 14.33 12.43 5.46
CA TRP A 81 13.51 12.12 4.30
C TRP A 81 13.72 13.19 3.25
N ILE A 82 14.00 12.79 2.01
CA ILE A 82 14.16 13.74 0.90
C ILE A 82 13.26 13.29 -0.25
N LYS A 83 12.24 14.10 -0.53
CA LYS A 83 11.35 13.93 -1.67
C LYS A 83 11.94 14.63 -2.88
N VAL A 84 12.26 13.86 -3.91
CA VAL A 84 12.87 14.36 -5.15
C VAL A 84 11.87 14.19 -6.30
N PRO A 85 11.32 15.30 -6.86
CA PRO A 85 10.51 15.24 -8.08
C PRO A 85 11.28 14.63 -9.24
N ILE A 86 10.58 14.01 -10.18
CA ILE A 86 11.17 13.34 -11.34
C ILE A 86 12.02 14.31 -12.18
N GLU A 87 11.66 15.59 -12.24
CA GLU A 87 12.41 16.64 -12.94
C GLU A 87 13.77 16.95 -12.28
N GLN A 88 13.96 16.57 -11.02
CA GLN A 88 15.19 16.77 -10.24
C GLN A 88 15.97 15.47 -10.04
N ALA A 89 15.72 14.43 -10.86
CA ALA A 89 16.42 13.15 -10.78
C ALA A 89 17.96 13.28 -10.89
N LYS A 90 18.46 14.38 -11.46
CA LYS A 90 19.89 14.75 -11.49
C LYS A 90 20.54 14.85 -10.10
N LEU A 91 19.77 15.04 -9.03
CA LEU A 91 20.27 15.15 -7.65
C LEU A 91 20.48 13.79 -6.97
N LEU A 92 19.91 12.70 -7.52
CA LEU A 92 19.94 11.38 -6.90
C LEU A 92 21.36 10.83 -6.67
N PRO A 93 22.32 10.97 -7.62
CA PRO A 93 23.68 10.49 -7.39
C PRO A 93 24.34 11.11 -6.15
N ALA A 94 24.14 12.42 -5.94
CA ALA A 94 24.69 13.13 -4.78
C ALA A 94 24.08 12.62 -3.46
N LEU A 95 22.77 12.39 -3.43
CA LEU A 95 22.09 11.84 -2.25
C LEU A 95 22.59 10.42 -1.91
N ILE A 96 22.69 9.56 -2.93
CA ILE A 96 23.14 8.17 -2.75
C ILE A 96 24.59 8.12 -2.26
N GLN A 97 25.45 9.02 -2.76
CA GLN A 97 26.85 9.12 -2.32
C GLN A 97 26.96 9.50 -0.84
N GLU A 98 26.03 10.30 -0.31
CA GLU A 98 25.96 10.64 1.12
C GLU A 98 25.24 9.55 1.97
N GLY A 99 24.91 8.41 1.37
CA GLY A 99 24.38 7.24 2.05
C GLY A 99 22.84 7.18 2.14
N PHE A 100 22.12 8.03 1.40
CA PHE A 100 20.67 7.88 1.27
C PHE A 100 20.32 6.64 0.45
N TRP A 101 19.21 5.98 0.82
CA TRP A 101 18.64 4.87 0.05
C TRP A 101 17.22 5.19 -0.40
N TYR A 102 16.76 4.52 -1.46
CA TYR A 102 15.37 4.61 -1.90
C TYR A 102 14.44 3.96 -0.87
N HIS A 103 13.42 4.70 -0.44
CA HIS A 103 12.35 4.14 0.38
C HIS A 103 11.16 3.74 -0.50
N HIS A 104 10.56 4.69 -1.20
CA HIS A 104 9.43 4.45 -2.11
C HIS A 104 9.44 5.45 -3.26
N ALA A 105 8.62 5.21 -4.28
CA ALA A 105 8.44 6.13 -5.39
C ALA A 105 6.96 6.15 -5.78
N GLU A 106 6.54 7.28 -6.33
CA GLU A 106 5.29 7.46 -7.04
C GLU A 106 5.62 7.87 -8.48
N ALA A 107 4.61 8.00 -9.34
CA ALA A 107 4.83 8.35 -10.75
C ALA A 107 5.65 9.63 -10.97
N SER A 108 5.56 10.60 -10.05
CA SER A 108 6.19 11.93 -10.19
C SER A 108 7.36 12.20 -9.22
N TYR A 109 7.67 11.29 -8.29
CA TYR A 109 8.76 11.52 -7.35
C TYR A 109 9.34 10.22 -6.77
N VAL A 110 10.56 10.32 -6.25
CA VAL A 110 11.16 9.30 -5.39
C VAL A 110 11.39 9.86 -3.99
N MET A 111 11.07 9.07 -2.98
CA MET A 111 11.38 9.36 -1.58
C MET A 111 12.63 8.61 -1.17
N LEU A 112 13.65 9.36 -0.74
CA LEU A 112 14.87 8.82 -0.16
C LEU A 112 14.84 8.94 1.36
N ALA A 113 15.49 7.99 2.02
CA ALA A 113 15.66 7.96 3.46
C ALA A 113 17.14 7.88 3.84
N TYR A 114 17.48 8.47 4.96
CA TYR A 114 18.78 8.36 5.61
C TYR A 114 18.58 8.28 7.13
N TRP A 115 19.35 7.44 7.80
CA TRP A 115 19.33 7.33 9.26
C TRP A 115 20.62 7.88 9.82
N ILE A 116 20.53 8.99 10.56
CA ILE A 116 21.70 9.63 11.17
C ILE A 116 22.33 8.67 12.19
N PRO A 117 23.59 8.25 12.00
CA PRO A 117 24.26 7.34 12.92
C PRO A 117 24.40 7.94 14.33
N SER A 118 24.12 7.15 15.36
CA SER A 118 24.29 7.57 16.75
C SER A 118 24.79 6.42 17.63
N LYS A 119 25.80 6.70 18.47
CA LYS A 119 26.31 5.74 19.47
C LYS A 119 25.23 5.29 20.46
N SER A 120 24.31 6.19 20.80
CA SER A 120 23.21 5.91 21.74
C SER A 120 22.04 5.15 21.10
N ARG A 121 21.95 5.12 19.76
CA ARG A 121 20.84 4.54 18.99
C ARG A 121 21.36 3.86 17.73
N PRO A 122 21.89 2.63 17.86
CA PRO A 122 22.56 1.96 16.75
C PRO A 122 21.60 1.37 15.71
N ALA A 123 20.32 1.18 16.04
CA ALA A 123 19.34 0.58 15.13
C ALA A 123 18.51 1.65 14.41
N CYS A 124 18.42 1.53 13.09
CA CYS A 124 17.48 2.29 12.27
C CYS A 124 16.04 1.87 12.59
N THR A 125 15.16 2.83 12.86
CA THR A 125 13.74 2.59 13.11
C THR A 125 12.83 3.11 12.00
N ILE A 126 13.40 3.52 10.86
CA ILE A 126 12.62 3.83 9.67
C ILE A 126 11.97 2.52 9.19
N PRO A 127 10.63 2.47 9.08
CA PRO A 127 9.95 1.28 8.58
C PRO A 127 10.38 1.00 7.13
N ALA A 128 10.35 -0.27 6.74
CA ALA A 128 10.49 -0.60 5.33
C ALA A 128 9.27 -0.09 4.54
N ASN A 129 9.42 -0.01 3.22
CA ASN A 129 8.34 0.41 2.34
C ASN A 129 7.15 -0.56 2.33
N ALA A 130 6.07 -0.15 1.65
CA ALA A 130 4.87 -0.96 1.51
C ALA A 130 5.21 -2.37 1.03
N SER A 131 4.86 -3.37 1.85
CA SER A 131 5.27 -4.76 1.67
C SER A 131 4.19 -5.63 1.03
N HIS A 132 2.95 -5.17 1.02
CA HIS A 132 1.79 -5.92 0.54
C HIS A 132 1.08 -5.18 -0.59
N GLN A 133 0.64 -5.93 -1.59
CA GLN A 133 -0.48 -5.56 -2.44
C GLN A 133 -1.77 -5.98 -1.73
N VAL A 134 -2.84 -5.21 -1.93
CA VAL A 134 -4.13 -5.49 -1.31
C VAL A 134 -5.16 -5.69 -2.41
N GLY A 135 -5.87 -6.80 -2.35
CA GLY A 135 -6.96 -7.13 -3.26
C GLY A 135 -8.21 -7.59 -2.53
N ILE A 136 -9.29 -7.71 -3.29
CA ILE A 136 -10.57 -8.22 -2.81
C ILE A 136 -11.04 -9.39 -3.68
N ALA A 137 -11.84 -10.25 -3.07
CA ALA A 137 -12.70 -11.19 -3.77
C ALA A 137 -14.14 -10.96 -3.30
N ALA A 138 -15.04 -10.64 -4.21
CA ALA A 138 -16.41 -10.24 -3.91
C ALA A 138 -17.37 -11.42 -4.05
N PHE A 139 -17.85 -11.94 -2.93
CA PHE A 139 -18.97 -12.88 -2.92
C PHE A 139 -20.28 -12.09 -2.94
N VAL A 140 -20.84 -11.93 -4.14
CA VAL A 140 -22.08 -11.18 -4.37
C VAL A 140 -23.23 -12.15 -4.56
N PHE A 141 -24.31 -11.99 -3.79
CA PHE A 141 -25.53 -12.78 -3.94
C PHE A 141 -26.74 -11.90 -4.28
N ASN A 142 -27.68 -12.46 -5.04
CA ASN A 142 -28.96 -11.82 -5.37
C ASN A 142 -30.11 -12.34 -4.48
N ALA A 143 -31.32 -11.81 -4.69
CA ALA A 143 -32.51 -12.21 -3.93
C ALA A 143 -32.96 -13.66 -4.18
N GLN A 144 -32.52 -14.27 -5.30
CA GLN A 144 -32.79 -15.66 -5.67
C GLN A 144 -31.76 -16.62 -5.04
N GLY A 145 -30.74 -16.12 -4.34
CA GLY A 145 -29.67 -16.92 -3.76
C GLY A 145 -28.61 -17.37 -4.76
N GLU A 146 -28.60 -16.79 -5.96
CA GLU A 146 -27.55 -17.02 -6.95
C GLU A 146 -26.34 -16.12 -6.66
N VAL A 147 -25.17 -16.56 -7.11
CA VAL A 147 -23.89 -15.88 -6.92
C VAL A 147 -23.45 -15.24 -8.23
N LEU A 148 -22.99 -13.99 -8.17
CA LEU A 148 -22.37 -13.33 -9.32
C LEU A 148 -20.97 -13.90 -9.55
N VAL A 149 -20.71 -14.36 -10.76
CA VAL A 149 -19.43 -14.95 -11.13
C VAL A 149 -18.96 -14.45 -12.48
N VAL A 150 -17.64 -14.42 -12.66
CA VAL A 150 -16.95 -13.92 -13.85
C VAL A 150 -15.94 -14.92 -14.39
N GLN A 151 -15.60 -14.79 -15.67
CA GLN A 151 -14.47 -15.47 -16.31
C GLN A 151 -13.41 -14.46 -16.74
N GLU A 152 -12.15 -14.74 -16.45
CA GLU A 152 -11.03 -13.91 -16.89
C GLU A 152 -10.89 -13.93 -18.41
N LYS A 153 -10.64 -12.78 -19.02
CA LYS A 153 -10.19 -12.65 -20.42
C LYS A 153 -8.68 -12.70 -20.53
N TYR A 154 -7.99 -12.16 -19.52
CA TYR A 154 -6.54 -12.19 -19.36
C TYR A 154 -6.21 -12.63 -17.93
N GLY A 155 -5.24 -13.53 -17.77
CA GLY A 155 -4.86 -13.99 -16.43
C GLY A 155 -4.54 -15.49 -16.37
N PRO A 156 -4.18 -15.99 -15.17
CA PRO A 156 -3.81 -17.38 -14.96
C PRO A 156 -4.97 -18.36 -15.17
N TYR A 157 -6.23 -17.89 -15.13
CA TYR A 157 -7.42 -18.72 -15.33
C TYR A 157 -8.10 -18.50 -16.68
N LYS A 158 -7.47 -17.76 -17.59
CA LYS A 158 -7.94 -17.64 -18.97
C LYS A 158 -8.12 -19.03 -19.59
N ASP A 159 -9.25 -19.23 -20.27
CA ASP A 159 -9.62 -20.48 -20.95
C ASP A 159 -9.70 -21.72 -20.04
N SER A 160 -9.65 -21.55 -18.71
CA SER A 160 -9.75 -22.67 -17.75
C SER A 160 -11.19 -23.15 -17.52
N GLY A 161 -12.17 -22.39 -18.02
CA GLY A 161 -13.59 -22.62 -17.76
C GLY A 161 -14.05 -22.28 -16.33
N LEU A 162 -13.14 -21.82 -15.47
CA LEU A 162 -13.45 -21.46 -14.08
C LEU A 162 -14.28 -20.19 -14.02
N TRP A 163 -15.45 -20.27 -13.37
CA TRP A 163 -16.22 -19.11 -12.94
C TRP A 163 -15.81 -18.75 -11.51
N LYS A 164 -15.19 -17.58 -11.36
CA LYS A 164 -14.71 -17.10 -10.06
C LYS A 164 -15.57 -15.93 -9.56
N MET A 165 -15.42 -15.60 -8.29
CA MET A 165 -15.91 -14.32 -7.75
C MET A 165 -15.23 -13.16 -8.49
N PRO A 166 -15.90 -12.00 -8.68
CA PRO A 166 -15.24 -10.76 -9.07
C PRO A 166 -14.06 -10.45 -8.13
N THR A 167 -12.95 -9.98 -8.69
CA THR A 167 -11.71 -9.77 -7.92
C THR A 167 -10.92 -8.61 -8.48
N GLY A 168 -10.46 -7.71 -7.62
CA GLY A 168 -9.58 -6.64 -8.07
C GLY A 168 -8.71 -6.08 -6.95
N ARG A 169 -8.03 -4.98 -7.25
CA ARG A 169 -7.03 -4.37 -6.37
C ARG A 169 -7.62 -3.18 -5.65
N ILE A 170 -7.23 -2.99 -4.39
CA ILE A 170 -7.56 -1.76 -3.68
C ILE A 170 -6.64 -0.64 -4.16
N GLU A 171 -7.23 0.47 -4.57
CA GLU A 171 -6.49 1.65 -5.01
C GLU A 171 -5.81 2.38 -3.84
N GLN A 172 -4.82 3.21 -4.16
CA GLN A 172 -4.12 4.01 -3.15
C GLN A 172 -5.09 4.94 -2.43
N GLY A 173 -5.20 4.80 -1.11
CA GLY A 173 -6.10 5.61 -0.27
C GLY A 173 -7.57 5.15 -0.29
N GLU A 174 -7.88 4.04 -0.96
CA GLU A 174 -9.21 3.47 -1.01
C GLU A 174 -9.50 2.55 0.20
N CYS A 175 -10.76 2.52 0.65
CA CYS A 175 -11.22 1.61 1.70
C CYS A 175 -11.65 0.27 1.09
N ILE A 176 -11.37 -0.84 1.77
CA ILE A 176 -11.72 -2.21 1.31
C ILE A 176 -13.19 -2.32 0.89
N ASN A 177 -14.11 -1.81 1.70
CA ASN A 177 -15.54 -1.85 1.40
C ASN A 177 -15.93 -1.08 0.12
N LYS A 178 -15.24 0.03 -0.16
CA LYS A 178 -15.47 0.83 -1.36
C LYS A 178 -14.88 0.17 -2.59
N GLY A 179 -13.64 -0.34 -2.48
CA GLY A 179 -13.00 -1.08 -3.55
C GLY A 179 -13.82 -2.31 -3.94
N ALA A 180 -14.33 -3.08 -2.98
CA ALA A 180 -15.19 -4.22 -3.30
C ALA A 180 -16.46 -3.85 -4.09
N VAL A 181 -17.10 -2.73 -3.77
CA VAL A 181 -18.28 -2.24 -4.52
C VAL A 181 -17.86 -1.72 -5.90
N ARG A 182 -16.76 -0.95 -5.99
CA ARG A 182 -16.22 -0.42 -7.24
C ARG A 182 -15.85 -1.54 -8.21
N GLU A 183 -15.07 -2.51 -7.77
CA GLU A 183 -14.61 -3.64 -8.59
C GLU A 183 -15.78 -4.43 -9.18
N VAL A 184 -16.80 -4.74 -8.37
CA VAL A 184 -18.01 -5.42 -8.89
C VAL A 184 -18.72 -4.56 -9.94
N LYS A 185 -18.82 -3.25 -9.70
CA LYS A 185 -19.47 -2.32 -10.63
C LYS A 185 -18.70 -2.19 -11.94
N GLU A 186 -17.38 -2.10 -11.88
CA GLU A 186 -16.51 -1.98 -13.05
C GLU A 186 -16.53 -3.25 -13.89
N GLU A 187 -16.37 -4.42 -13.27
CA GLU A 187 -16.36 -5.70 -13.99
C GLU A 187 -17.74 -6.04 -14.61
N THR A 188 -18.83 -5.78 -13.88
CA THR A 188 -20.15 -6.40 -14.19
C THR A 188 -21.31 -5.43 -14.34
N GLY A 189 -21.13 -4.15 -14.03
CA GLY A 189 -22.20 -3.16 -14.03
C GLY A 189 -23.19 -3.28 -12.86
N ILE A 190 -23.05 -4.29 -11.99
CA ILE A 190 -23.98 -4.53 -10.88
C ILE A 190 -23.74 -3.56 -9.73
N ASP A 191 -24.81 -2.91 -9.28
CA ASP A 191 -24.81 -2.10 -8.07
C ASP A 191 -24.93 -3.02 -6.85
N THR A 192 -24.09 -2.78 -5.84
CA THR A 192 -24.02 -3.63 -4.66
C THR A 192 -23.97 -2.83 -3.36
N GLU A 193 -24.43 -3.47 -2.29
CA GLU A 193 -24.24 -3.04 -0.91
C GLU A 193 -23.17 -3.93 -0.26
N PHE A 194 -22.14 -3.31 0.30
CA PHE A 194 -21.14 -4.01 1.10
C PHE A 194 -21.72 -4.44 2.45
N LEU A 195 -21.54 -5.71 2.83
CA LEU A 195 -22.01 -6.22 4.13
C LEU A 195 -20.86 -6.38 5.13
N GLU A 196 -19.85 -7.20 4.79
CA GLU A 196 -18.79 -7.58 5.71
C GLU A 196 -17.58 -8.19 5.01
N VAL A 197 -16.43 -8.14 5.69
CA VAL A 197 -15.26 -8.97 5.37
C VAL A 197 -15.43 -10.34 6.02
N LEU A 198 -15.43 -11.41 5.24
CA LEU A 198 -15.56 -12.78 5.75
C LEU A 198 -14.23 -13.37 6.24
N GLY A 199 -13.13 -12.86 5.70
CA GLY A 199 -11.80 -13.30 6.05
C GLY A 199 -10.79 -12.67 5.10
N PHE A 200 -9.52 -12.99 5.34
CA PHE A 200 -8.46 -12.59 4.43
C PHE A 200 -7.41 -13.70 4.36
N ARG A 201 -6.71 -13.73 3.23
CA ARG A 201 -5.58 -14.62 2.98
C ARG A 201 -4.31 -13.79 2.86
N ASP A 202 -3.25 -14.23 3.50
CA ASP A 202 -1.89 -13.78 3.19
C ASP A 202 -1.23 -14.71 2.15
N GLY A 203 -0.71 -14.10 1.08
CA GLY A 203 0.08 -14.76 0.06
C GLY A 203 1.49 -14.20 0.06
N HIS A 204 2.50 -15.05 0.01
CA HIS A 204 3.89 -14.62 -0.08
C HIS A 204 4.44 -14.81 -1.50
N ASN A 205 5.53 -14.10 -1.81
CA ASN A 205 6.25 -14.18 -3.09
C ASN A 205 5.38 -13.78 -4.29
N ALA A 206 4.56 -12.74 -4.11
CA ALA A 206 3.88 -12.07 -5.21
C ALA A 206 4.88 -11.25 -6.06
N ALA A 207 4.36 -10.51 -7.05
CA ALA A 207 5.18 -9.71 -7.95
C ALA A 207 6.17 -8.80 -7.19
N PHE A 208 7.40 -8.73 -7.70
CA PHE A 208 8.47 -7.87 -7.17
C PHE A 208 8.88 -8.18 -5.71
N GLY A 209 8.71 -9.44 -5.26
CA GLY A 209 9.08 -9.86 -3.91
C GLY A 209 8.15 -9.32 -2.82
N LYS A 210 6.96 -8.86 -3.19
CA LYS A 210 5.93 -8.40 -2.26
C LYS A 210 5.06 -9.56 -1.79
N SER A 211 4.26 -9.31 -0.76
CA SER A 211 3.17 -10.21 -0.35
C SER A 211 1.83 -9.68 -0.86
N ASP A 212 0.80 -10.49 -0.77
CA ASP A 212 -0.57 -10.21 -1.18
C ASP A 212 -1.51 -10.41 0.01
N LEU A 213 -2.41 -9.45 0.23
CA LEU A 213 -3.54 -9.60 1.15
C LEU A 213 -4.82 -9.60 0.33
N LEU A 214 -5.48 -10.76 0.26
CA LEU A 214 -6.76 -10.90 -0.42
C LEU A 214 -7.89 -10.94 0.60
N PHE A 215 -8.76 -9.92 0.60
CA PHE A 215 -9.92 -9.85 1.48
C PHE A 215 -11.15 -10.47 0.80
N VAL A 216 -11.75 -11.48 1.42
CA VAL A 216 -13.02 -12.04 0.96
C VAL A 216 -14.15 -11.18 1.52
N CYS A 217 -14.89 -10.53 0.64
CA CYS A 217 -15.94 -9.58 1.00
C CYS A 217 -17.29 -10.15 0.60
N MET A 218 -18.30 -10.00 1.46
CA MET A 218 -19.68 -10.34 1.14
C MET A 218 -20.46 -9.09 0.78
N LEU A 219 -21.16 -9.16 -0.34
CA LEU A 219 -21.96 -8.07 -0.87
C LEU A 219 -23.34 -8.59 -1.27
N LYS A 220 -24.33 -7.71 -1.20
CA LYS A 220 -25.68 -7.98 -1.68
C LYS A 220 -25.92 -7.18 -2.95
N SER A 221 -26.52 -7.80 -3.97
CA SER A 221 -26.89 -7.08 -5.18
C SER A 221 -28.08 -6.14 -4.93
N LEU A 222 -28.03 -4.97 -5.57
CA LEU A 222 -29.10 -3.97 -5.62
C LEU A 222 -29.73 -3.89 -7.02
N SER A 223 -29.01 -4.37 -8.04
CA SER A 223 -29.49 -4.53 -9.41
C SER A 223 -29.22 -5.96 -9.91
N SER A 224 -29.77 -6.29 -11.08
CA SER A 224 -29.68 -7.64 -11.68
C SER A 224 -29.14 -7.67 -13.11
N GLU A 225 -29.19 -6.53 -13.82
CA GLU A 225 -28.73 -6.44 -15.21
C GLU A 225 -27.20 -6.35 -15.26
N ILE A 226 -26.59 -7.37 -15.86
CA ILE A 226 -25.16 -7.45 -16.04
C ILE A 226 -24.76 -6.71 -17.31
N LEU A 227 -23.83 -5.75 -17.18
CA LEU A 227 -23.25 -4.99 -18.27
C LEU A 227 -21.72 -5.11 -18.18
N ILE A 228 -21.12 -5.79 -19.15
CA ILE A 228 -19.67 -5.99 -19.19
C ILE A 228 -19.07 -4.87 -20.03
N GLU A 229 -18.58 -3.83 -19.36
CA GLU A 229 -17.79 -2.76 -19.98
C GLU A 229 -16.28 -2.91 -19.72
N ASP A 230 -15.90 -3.85 -18.85
CA ASP A 230 -14.53 -4.14 -18.49
C ASP A 230 -13.77 -4.89 -19.60
N THR A 231 -12.49 -4.56 -19.70
CA THR A 231 -11.54 -5.20 -20.61
C THR A 231 -10.87 -6.44 -20.03
N GLU A 232 -10.94 -6.68 -18.72
CA GLU A 232 -10.25 -7.79 -18.05
C GLU A 232 -11.06 -9.09 -17.99
N ILE A 233 -12.40 -9.02 -17.98
CA ILE A 233 -13.27 -10.20 -17.99
C ILE A 233 -13.85 -10.52 -19.39
N SER A 234 -14.17 -11.79 -19.62
CA SER A 234 -14.73 -12.30 -20.88
C SER A 234 -16.21 -12.62 -20.79
N ALA A 235 -16.71 -12.93 -19.59
CA ALA A 235 -18.12 -13.22 -19.33
C ALA A 235 -18.45 -13.02 -17.85
N ALA A 236 -19.72 -12.72 -17.56
CA ALA A 236 -20.29 -12.63 -16.22
C ALA A 236 -21.70 -13.23 -16.23
N LYS A 237 -22.07 -13.94 -15.15
CA LYS A 237 -23.43 -14.50 -14.98
C LYS A 237 -23.82 -14.63 -13.52
N TRP A 238 -25.12 -14.70 -13.27
CA TRP A 238 -25.67 -15.29 -12.05
C TRP A 238 -25.58 -16.81 -12.15
N MET A 239 -25.04 -17.45 -11.12
CA MET A 239 -24.83 -18.90 -11.06
C MET A 239 -25.48 -19.44 -9.78
N ALA A 240 -26.17 -20.57 -9.88
CA ALA A 240 -26.73 -21.23 -8.70
C ALA A 240 -25.61 -21.56 -7.69
N MET A 241 -25.90 -21.40 -6.39
CA MET A 241 -24.92 -21.62 -5.32
C MET A 241 -24.30 -23.01 -5.41
N GLU A 242 -25.13 -24.03 -5.66
CA GLU A 242 -24.73 -25.42 -5.76
C GLU A 242 -23.81 -25.66 -6.97
N GLU A 243 -24.10 -25.01 -8.11
CA GLU A 243 -23.23 -25.05 -9.30
C GLU A 243 -21.88 -24.38 -9.00
N PHE A 244 -21.89 -23.23 -8.34
CA PHE A 244 -20.67 -22.50 -7.97
C PHE A 244 -19.77 -23.33 -7.05
N VAL A 245 -20.34 -23.94 -6.00
CA VAL A 245 -19.62 -24.79 -5.07
C VAL A 245 -19.09 -26.04 -5.76
N ALA A 246 -19.88 -26.67 -6.64
CA ALA A 246 -19.52 -27.93 -7.31
C ALA A 246 -18.41 -27.79 -8.36
N GLN A 247 -17.99 -26.59 -8.73
CA GLN A 247 -16.92 -26.40 -9.71
C GLN A 247 -15.64 -27.15 -9.31
N PRO A 248 -14.99 -27.90 -10.23
CA PRO A 248 -13.84 -28.75 -9.89
C PRO A 248 -12.70 -28.01 -9.17
N LYS A 249 -12.39 -26.76 -9.58
CA LYS A 249 -11.34 -25.95 -8.93
C LYS A 249 -11.67 -25.58 -7.49
N ASN A 250 -12.95 -25.31 -7.20
CA ASN A 250 -13.42 -25.00 -5.86
C ASN A 250 -13.40 -26.23 -4.94
N GLN A 251 -13.37 -27.45 -5.51
CA GLN A 251 -13.26 -28.70 -4.75
C GLN A 251 -11.81 -29.21 -4.63
N GLN A 252 -10.97 -28.99 -5.65
CA GLN A 252 -9.60 -29.51 -5.71
C GLN A 252 -8.58 -28.63 -4.97
N SER A 253 -8.79 -27.32 -4.93
CA SER A 253 -7.93 -26.41 -4.18
C SER A 253 -8.45 -26.24 -2.76
N LYS A 254 -7.69 -26.75 -1.77
CA LYS A 254 -8.07 -26.62 -0.36
C LYS A 254 -8.33 -25.16 0.05
N LEU A 255 -7.48 -24.24 -0.39
CA LEU A 255 -7.63 -22.82 -0.08
C LEU A 255 -8.92 -22.24 -0.68
N LEU A 256 -9.20 -22.50 -1.96
CA LEU A 256 -10.42 -22.00 -2.59
C LEU A 256 -11.65 -22.61 -1.93
N LYS A 257 -11.58 -23.92 -1.61
CA LYS A 257 -12.65 -24.61 -0.89
C LYS A 257 -12.93 -23.95 0.46
N ASP A 258 -11.90 -23.72 1.27
CA ASP A 258 -12.05 -23.10 2.59
C ASP A 258 -12.66 -21.69 2.48
N MET A 259 -12.24 -20.89 1.48
CA MET A 259 -12.83 -19.58 1.22
C MET A 259 -14.31 -19.66 0.83
N VAL A 260 -14.66 -20.57 -0.10
CA VAL A 260 -16.04 -20.78 -0.55
C VAL A 260 -16.92 -21.32 0.58
N ASP A 261 -16.42 -22.27 1.37
CA ASP A 261 -17.15 -22.83 2.52
C ASP A 261 -17.50 -21.75 3.55
N VAL A 262 -16.61 -20.77 3.78
CA VAL A 262 -16.89 -19.62 4.65
C VAL A 262 -17.98 -18.72 4.03
N CYS A 263 -17.94 -18.44 2.72
CA CYS A 263 -18.99 -17.69 2.04
C CYS A 263 -20.35 -18.37 2.17
N VAL A 264 -20.42 -19.69 1.92
CA VAL A 264 -21.64 -20.49 2.06
C VAL A 264 -22.12 -20.51 3.51
N ALA A 265 -21.22 -20.74 4.47
CA ALA A 265 -21.57 -20.73 5.89
C ALA A 265 -22.14 -19.37 6.32
N ARG A 266 -21.62 -18.26 5.78
CA ARG A 266 -22.17 -16.93 6.06
C ARG A 266 -23.53 -16.72 5.40
N PHE A 267 -23.70 -17.15 4.15
CA PHE A 267 -24.97 -17.08 3.44
C PHE A 267 -26.08 -17.84 4.19
N GLU A 268 -25.75 -18.99 4.78
CA GLU A 268 -26.64 -19.80 5.61
C GLU A 268 -26.78 -19.30 7.07
N GLY A 269 -26.15 -18.18 7.43
CA GLY A 269 -26.23 -17.60 8.79
C GLY A 269 -25.42 -18.34 9.85
N ARG A 270 -24.53 -19.26 9.47
CA ARG A 270 -23.65 -20.05 10.35
C ARG A 270 -22.27 -19.42 10.58
N TYR A 271 -21.97 -18.31 9.93
CA TYR A 271 -20.74 -17.54 10.07
C TYR A 271 -21.06 -16.07 10.30
N LYS A 272 -20.17 -15.31 10.96
CA LYS A 272 -20.25 -13.86 11.09
C LYS A 272 -18.89 -13.27 10.76
N GLY A 273 -18.82 -12.50 9.68
CA GLY A 273 -17.65 -11.73 9.30
C GLY A 273 -17.53 -10.43 10.09
N PHE A 274 -16.73 -9.51 9.55
CA PHE A 274 -16.39 -8.24 10.15
C PHE A 274 -17.06 -7.09 9.40
N SER A 275 -17.97 -6.40 10.09
CA SER A 275 -18.67 -5.23 9.58
C SER A 275 -17.82 -3.97 9.74
N PRO A 276 -17.98 -2.97 8.85
CA PRO A 276 -17.22 -1.72 8.92
C PRO A 276 -17.85 -0.75 9.93
N ILE A 277 -17.05 -0.25 10.86
CA ILE A 277 -17.38 0.87 11.75
C ILE A 277 -16.62 2.10 11.27
N PHE A 278 -17.37 3.11 10.82
CA PHE A 278 -16.80 4.33 10.26
C PHE A 278 -16.52 5.36 11.35
N HIS A 279 -15.27 5.79 11.46
CA HIS A 279 -14.90 6.90 12.32
C HIS A 279 -14.75 8.17 11.48
N ILE A 280 -15.75 9.04 11.60
CA ILE A 280 -15.83 10.32 10.89
C ILE A 280 -15.41 11.42 11.88
N PRO A 281 -14.30 12.15 11.65
CA PRO A 281 -13.95 13.30 12.46
C PRO A 281 -15.04 14.37 12.41
N THR A 282 -15.26 15.11 13.50
CA THR A 282 -16.30 16.15 13.62
C THR A 282 -16.26 17.22 12.53
N ASN A 283 -15.10 17.42 11.88
CA ASN A 283 -14.89 18.45 10.86
C ASN A 283 -14.72 17.86 9.44
N SER A 284 -15.20 16.64 9.17
CA SER A 284 -15.06 15.97 7.88
C SER A 284 -16.34 15.23 7.49
N THR A 285 -16.68 15.23 6.20
CA THR A 285 -17.75 14.38 5.63
C THR A 285 -17.22 13.02 5.16
N LYS A 286 -15.89 12.83 5.13
CA LYS A 286 -15.24 11.57 4.76
C LYS A 286 -14.71 10.85 6.01
N PRO A 287 -14.90 9.53 6.13
CA PRO A 287 -14.32 8.76 7.22
C PRO A 287 -12.79 8.82 7.15
N ARG A 288 -12.14 9.01 8.31
CA ARG A 288 -10.67 9.06 8.42
C ARG A 288 -10.08 7.66 8.63
N SER A 289 -10.87 6.76 9.22
CA SER A 289 -10.53 5.36 9.42
C SER A 289 -11.79 4.50 9.43
N VAL A 290 -11.66 3.26 9.01
CA VAL A 290 -12.71 2.24 9.07
C VAL A 290 -12.18 1.08 9.91
N PHE A 291 -12.92 0.71 10.95
CA PHE A 291 -12.58 -0.42 11.80
C PHE A 291 -13.47 -1.61 11.44
N TYR A 292 -12.89 -2.71 10.98
CA TYR A 292 -13.63 -3.92 10.63
C TYR A 292 -13.61 -4.87 11.81
N CYS A 293 -14.77 -5.17 12.37
CA CYS A 293 -14.89 -6.11 13.48
C CYS A 293 -16.20 -6.89 13.41
N ASN A 294 -16.27 -8.04 14.08
CA ASN A 294 -17.54 -8.70 14.31
C ASN A 294 -18.43 -7.74 15.11
N ALA A 295 -19.59 -7.39 14.55
CA ALA A 295 -20.51 -6.48 15.20
C ALA A 295 -20.83 -7.02 16.61
N LEU A 296 -20.64 -6.18 17.63
CA LEU A 296 -21.12 -6.51 18.98
C LEU A 296 -22.63 -6.77 18.85
N ALA A 297 -23.11 -7.90 19.42
CA ALA A 297 -24.52 -8.23 19.38
C ALA A 297 -25.34 -7.04 19.91
N ASP A 298 -26.19 -6.49 19.05
CA ASP A 298 -27.20 -5.45 19.29
C ASP A 298 -26.78 -4.25 20.16
N SER A 299 -26.26 -3.20 19.52
CA SER A 299 -26.62 -1.82 19.88
C SER A 299 -27.75 -1.33 18.96
N LYS A 300 -28.79 -2.15 18.81
CA LYS A 300 -30.09 -1.78 18.22
C LYS A 300 -31.08 -1.30 19.30
N ALA A 301 -30.56 -0.69 20.36
CA ALA A 301 -31.33 0.08 21.31
C ALA A 301 -30.94 1.55 21.16
N GLU A 302 -31.95 2.39 20.99
CA GLU A 302 -31.92 3.86 21.00
C GLU A 302 -31.51 4.54 19.69
N LEU A 303 -32.48 4.64 18.79
CA LEU A 303 -32.86 5.90 18.11
C LEU A 303 -34.33 5.75 17.70
N GLU A 304 -35.22 5.93 18.69
CA GLU A 304 -36.55 6.50 18.48
C GLU A 304 -36.44 8.03 18.47
#